data_AF-A0A951GK61-F1
#
_entry.id   AF-A0A951GK61-F1
#
_cell.length_a   1.000
_cell.length_b   1.000
_cell.length_c   1.000
_cell.angle_alpha   90.00
_cell.angle_beta   90.00
_cell.angle_gamma   90.00
#
_symmetry.space_group_name_H-M   'P 1'
#
loop_
_entity.id
_entity.type
_entity.pdbx_description
1 polymer ?
#
loop_
_entity_poly.entity_id
_entity_poly.type
_entity_poly.pdbx_seq_one_letter_code
_entity_poly.pdbx_strand_id
1 'polypeptide(L)'
;MLRVLGICLGIVVLAIVAYPFVQDAYFRYQVGRRLDTVMDSRERAEFRQWPGDAMSFARTLYERCERSQGDKAVQCERYRYAFE
;
A
#
# COMPACT_ATOMS: atom_id res chain seq x y z
N MET A 1 39.65 2.15 -17.97
CA MET A 1 38.53 1.19 -18.14
C MET A 1 38.03 0.62 -16.80
N LEU A 2 38.90 0.03 -15.97
CA LEU A 2 38.50 -0.60 -14.69
C LEU A 2 37.71 0.33 -13.74
N ARG A 3 38.10 1.61 -13.64
CA ARG A 3 37.38 2.62 -12.83
C ARG A 3 35.95 2.88 -13.31
N VAL A 4 35.73 2.93 -14.62
CA VAL A 4 34.39 3.15 -15.21
C VAL A 4 33.52 1.92 -14.96
N LEU A 5 34.10 0.73 -15.11
CA LEU A 5 33.40 -0.54 -14.86
C LEU A 5 32.99 -0.69 -13.39
N GLY A 6 33.85 -0.27 -12.46
CA GLY A 6 33.54 -0.25 -11.01
C GLY A 6 32.42 0.73 -10.65
N ILE A 7 32.39 1.91 -11.29
CA ILE A 7 31.29 2.88 -11.10
C ILE A 7 29.97 2.31 -11.62
N CYS A 8 29.96 1.70 -12.81
CA CYS A 8 28.75 1.08 -13.36
C CYS A 8 28.22 -0.04 -12.46
N LEU A 9 29.09 -0.91 -11.94
CA LEU A 9 28.72 -1.95 -10.98
C LEU A 9 28.16 -1.36 -9.69
N GLY A 10 28.79 -0.30 -9.16
CA GLY A 10 28.29 0.40 -7.99
C GLY A 10 26.88 0.95 -8.19
N ILE A 11 26.60 1.55 -9.36
CA ILE A 11 25.27 2.07 -9.70
C ILE A 11 24.23 0.94 -9.78
N VAL A 12 24.57 -0.20 -10.40
CA VAL A 12 23.66 -1.34 -10.52
C VAL A 12 23.32 -1.91 -9.14
N VAL A 13 24.30 -2.09 -8.27
CA VAL A 13 24.08 -2.55 -6.90
C VAL A 13 23.19 -1.57 -6.14
N LEU A 14 23.44 -0.27 -6.28
CA LEU A 14 22.66 0.77 -5.61
C LEU A 14 21.22 0.81 -6.11
N ALA A 15 20.99 0.60 -7.41
CA ALA A 15 19.66 0.50 -7.99
C ALA A 15 18.90 -0.73 -7.47
N ILE A 16 19.56 -1.89 -7.35
CA ILE A 16 18.95 -3.11 -6.80
C ILE A 16 18.54 -2.91 -5.34
N VAL A 17 19.39 -2.27 -4.55
CA VAL A 17 19.10 -1.99 -3.13
C VAL A 17 17.99 -0.96 -2.97
N ALA A 18 17.93 0.06 -3.84
CA ALA A 18 16.91 1.11 -3.77
C ALA A 18 15.54 0.65 -4.30
N TYR A 19 15.51 -0.30 -5.23
CA TYR A 19 14.29 -0.79 -5.88
C TYR A 19 13.17 -1.24 -4.91
N PRO A 20 13.42 -2.08 -3.88
CA PRO A 20 12.37 -2.50 -2.96
C PRO A 20 11.74 -1.31 -2.21
N PHE A 21 12.54 -0.31 -1.83
CA PHE A 21 12.02 0.89 -1.16
C PHE A 21 11.12 1.72 -2.08
N VAL A 22 11.49 1.83 -3.36
CA VAL A 22 10.67 2.52 -4.36
C VAL A 22 9.37 1.78 -4.63
N GLN A 23 9.43 0.45 -4.74
CA GLN A 23 8.22 -0.37 -4.89
C GLN A 23 7.29 -0.21 -3.68
N ASP A 24 7.80 -0.33 -2.46
CA ASP A 24 7.01 -0.18 -1.24
C ASP A 24 6.35 1.20 -1.15
N ALA A 25 7.10 2.27 -1.46
CA ALA A 25 6.55 3.62 -1.49
C ALA A 25 5.44 3.76 -2.54
N TYR A 26 5.64 3.18 -3.73
CA TYR A 26 4.67 3.19 -4.81
C TYR A 26 3.40 2.42 -4.46
N PHE A 27 3.54 1.21 -3.88
CA PHE A 27 2.40 0.41 -3.42
C PHE A 27 1.62 1.13 -2.32
N ARG A 28 2.29 1.69 -1.32
CA ARG A 28 1.63 2.48 -0.26
C ARG A 28 0.84 3.66 -0.84
N TYR A 29 1.41 4.35 -1.82
CA TYR A 29 0.72 5.44 -2.51
C TYR A 29 -0.50 4.96 -3.30
N GLN A 30 -0.37 3.86 -4.06
CA GLN A 30 -1.49 3.29 -4.81
C GLN A 30 -2.64 2.86 -3.88
N VAL A 31 -2.33 2.12 -2.81
CA VAL A 31 -3.33 1.66 -1.85
C VAL A 31 -4.04 2.84 -1.20
N GLY A 32 -3.31 3.89 -0.79
CA GLY A 32 -3.90 5.12 -0.27
C GLY A 32 -4.83 5.81 -1.27
N ARG A 33 -4.42 5.90 -2.55
CA ARG A 33 -5.26 6.48 -3.62
C ARG A 33 -6.53 5.68 -3.87
N ARG A 34 -6.47 4.34 -3.85
CA ARG A 34 -7.65 3.47 -4.00
C ARG A 34 -8.56 3.53 -2.78
N LEU A 35 -7.98 3.60 -1.58
CA LEU A 35 -8.73 3.80 -0.34
C LEU A 35 -9.52 5.11 -0.38
N ASP A 36 -8.92 6.21 -0.84
CA ASP A 36 -9.58 7.52 -0.88
C ASP A 36 -10.87 7.54 -1.72
N THR A 37 -11.00 6.67 -2.73
CA THR A 37 -12.20 6.58 -3.57
C THR A 37 -13.32 5.75 -2.95
N VAL A 38 -13.00 4.86 -2.01
CA VAL A 38 -13.97 3.94 -1.37
C VAL A 38 -14.27 4.30 0.08
N MET A 39 -13.45 5.14 0.71
CA MET A 39 -13.59 5.53 2.11
C MET A 39 -14.64 6.63 2.33
N ASP A 40 -15.45 6.45 3.36
CA ASP A 40 -16.34 7.48 3.88
C ASP A 40 -15.56 8.56 4.66
N SER A 41 -16.20 9.69 4.96
CA SER A 41 -15.56 10.83 5.63
C SER A 41 -14.98 10.48 7.02
N ARG A 42 -15.63 9.57 7.74
CA ARG A 42 -15.16 9.05 9.03
C ARG A 42 -13.92 8.17 8.87
N GLU A 43 -13.93 7.26 7.90
CA GLU A 43 -12.81 6.36 7.62
C GLU A 43 -11.58 7.14 7.17
N ARG A 44 -11.76 8.21 6.37
CA ARG A 44 -10.69 9.15 6.02
C ARG A 44 -10.08 9.86 7.23
N ALA A 45 -10.89 10.20 8.23
CA ALA A 45 -10.35 10.77 9.46
C ALA A 45 -9.56 9.73 10.27
N GLU A 46 -10.06 8.50 10.34
CA GLU A 46 -9.38 7.38 11.00
C GLU A 46 -8.06 7.01 10.30
N PHE A 47 -8.05 7.03 8.97
CA PHE A 47 -6.86 6.76 8.15
C PHE A 47 -5.75 7.79 8.38
N ARG A 48 -6.09 9.07 8.49
CA ARG A 48 -5.11 10.15 8.79
C ARG A 48 -4.47 10.01 10.16
N GLN A 49 -5.12 9.32 11.08
CA GLN A 49 -4.62 9.05 12.43
C GLN A 49 -4.08 7.62 12.57
N TRP A 50 -4.04 6.85 11.49
CA TRP A 50 -3.61 5.46 11.52
C TRP A 50 -2.10 5.35 11.72
N PRO A 51 -1.62 4.60 12.73
CA PRO A 51 -0.19 4.46 13.00
C PRO A 51 0.52 3.50 12.04
N GLY A 52 -0.23 2.70 11.27
CA GLY A 52 0.29 1.73 10.31
C GLY A 52 0.32 2.23 8.87
N ASP A 53 0.61 1.32 7.95
CA ASP A 53 0.58 1.58 6.51
C ASP A 53 -0.84 1.51 5.91
N ALA A 54 -1.00 2.02 4.69
CA ALA A 54 -2.29 2.01 4.00
C ALA A 54 -2.85 0.59 3.77
N MET A 55 -1.97 -0.40 3.60
CA MET A 55 -2.39 -1.79 3.40
C MET A 55 -2.99 -2.39 4.68
N SER A 56 -2.35 -2.19 5.84
CA SER A 56 -2.91 -2.64 7.12
C SER A 56 -4.23 -1.95 7.44
N PHE A 57 -4.37 -0.67 7.10
CA PHE A 57 -5.64 0.04 7.25
C PHE A 57 -6.75 -0.55 6.36
N ALA A 58 -6.48 -0.75 5.08
CA ALA A 58 -7.43 -1.36 4.14
C ALA A 58 -7.86 -2.76 4.57
N ARG A 59 -6.92 -3.59 5.03
CA ARG A 59 -7.21 -4.92 5.60
C ARG A 59 -8.10 -4.82 6.84
N THR A 60 -7.81 -3.87 7.73
CA THR A 60 -8.63 -3.64 8.93
C THR A 60 -10.07 -3.24 8.57
N LEU A 61 -10.26 -2.38 7.56
CA LEU A 61 -11.59 -2.00 7.09
C LEU A 61 -12.34 -3.19 6.49
N TYR A 62 -11.66 -4.00 5.68
CA TYR A 62 -12.22 -5.23 5.12
C TYR A 62 -12.70 -6.18 6.23
N GLU A 63 -11.85 -6.47 7.22
CA GLU A 63 -12.20 -7.35 8.33
C GLU A 63 -13.36 -6.79 9.19
N ARG A 64 -13.39 -5.47 9.43
CA ARG A 64 -14.52 -4.83 10.14
C ARG A 64 -15.81 -4.97 9.35
N CYS A 65 -15.75 -4.78 8.03
CA CYS A 65 -16.89 -4.92 7.15
C CYS A 65 -17.43 -6.36 7.18
N GLU A 66 -16.57 -7.37 7.02
CA GLU A 66 -16.98 -8.78 7.07
C GLU A 66 -17.59 -9.17 8.41
N ARG A 67 -17.04 -8.70 9.53
CA ARG A 67 -17.63 -8.95 10.87
C ARG A 67 -19.03 -8.35 11.02
N SER A 68 -19.32 -7.25 10.32
CA SER A 68 -20.60 -6.55 10.43
C SER A 68 -21.66 -7.05 9.44
N GLN A 69 -21.27 -7.42 8.22
CA GLN A 69 -22.18 -7.74 7.12
C GLN A 69 -22.21 -9.24 6.78
N GLY A 70 -21.29 -10.03 7.33
CA GLY A 70 -21.11 -11.44 6.99
C GLY A 70 -19.95 -11.68 6.04
N ASP A 71 -19.45 -12.91 6.04
CA ASP A 71 -18.33 -13.36 5.21
C ASP A 71 -18.61 -13.11 3.72
N LYS A 72 -17.63 -12.56 3.00
CA LYS A 72 -17.71 -12.26 1.55
C LYS A 72 -18.85 -11.36 1.11
N ALA A 73 -19.34 -10.47 1.97
CA ALA A 73 -20.33 -9.48 1.55
C ALA A 73 -19.77 -8.60 0.41
N VAL A 74 -20.55 -8.42 -0.66
CA VAL A 74 -20.15 -7.67 -1.88
C VAL A 74 -19.71 -6.24 -1.55
N GLN A 75 -20.30 -5.63 -0.52
CA GLN A 75 -19.93 -4.30 -0.07
C GLN A 75 -18.53 -4.23 0.55
N CYS A 76 -17.98 -5.36 1.02
CA CYS A 76 -16.64 -5.43 1.60
C CYS A 76 -15.55 -5.61 0.53
N GLU A 77 -15.87 -6.16 -0.65
CA GLU A 77 -14.90 -6.34 -1.74
C GLU A 77 -14.27 -5.03 -2.22
N ARG A 78 -14.95 -3.89 -2.06
CA ARG A 78 -14.40 -2.57 -2.38
C ARG A 78 -13.12 -2.26 -1.59
N TYR A 79 -13.03 -2.74 -0.36
CA TYR A 79 -11.83 -2.58 0.48
C TYR A 79 -10.75 -3.60 0.10
N ARG A 80 -11.15 -4.81 -0.33
CA ARG A 80 -10.24 -5.83 -0.85
C ARG A 80 -9.48 -5.36 -2.09
N TYR A 81 -10.20 -4.77 -3.05
CA TYR A 81 -9.61 -4.19 -4.26
C TYR A 81 -8.59 -3.08 -3.97
N ALA A 82 -8.70 -2.42 -2.80
CA ALA A 82 -7.77 -1.37 -2.43
C ALA A 82 -6.39 -1.92 -2.02
N PHE A 83 -6.31 -3.17 -1.51
CA PHE A 83 -5.05 -3.76 -1.01
C PHE A 83 -4.52 -4.98 -1.78
N GLU A 84 -5.30 -5.57 -2.69
CA GLU A 84 -4.81 -6.53 -3.69
C GLU A 84 -4.12 -5.85 -4.88
#